data_AF-A0A931YJL4-F1
#
_entry.id   AF-A0A931YJL4-F1
#
_cell.length_a   1.000
_cell.length_b   1.000
_cell.length_c   1.000
_cell.angle_alpha   90.00
_cell.angle_beta   90.00
_cell.angle_gamma   90.00
#
_symmetry.space_group_name_H-M   'P 1'
#
loop_
_entity.id
_entity.type
_entity.pdbx_description
1 polymer ?
#
loop_
_entity_poly.entity_id
_entity_poly.type
_entity_poly.pdbx_seq_one_letter_code
_entity_poly.pdbx_strand_id
1 'polypeptide(L)' 'AMKLMNEIESKVSGRVIRVLAENGQPVEYGQPLFLVEP' A
#
# COMPACT_ATOMS: atom_id res chain seq x y z
N ALA A 1 1.77 -17.08 -14.70
CA ALA A 1 2.01 -15.99 -13.72
C ALA A 1 0.64 -15.49 -13.26
N MET A 2 0.21 -15.88 -12.06
CA MET A 2 -1.12 -15.53 -11.56
C MET A 2 -1.15 -14.05 -11.20
N LYS A 3 -1.99 -13.27 -11.91
CA LYS A 3 -2.29 -11.87 -11.58
C LYS A 3 -3.34 -11.84 -10.47
N LEU A 4 -2.95 -12.26 -9.25
CA LEU A 4 -3.83 -12.12 -8.10
C LEU A 4 -3.81 -10.63 -7.70
N MET A 5 -4.96 -9.98 -7.79
CA MET A 5 -5.15 -8.62 -7.26
C MET A 5 -5.57 -8.77 -5.80
N ASN A 6 -4.63 -8.60 -4.88
CA ASN A 6 -4.91 -8.61 -3.45
C ASN A 6 -5.22 -7.19 -2.99
N GLU A 7 -6.38 -7.01 -2.37
CA GLU A 7 -6.67 -5.78 -1.63
C GLU A 7 -5.80 -5.76 -0.36
N ILE A 8 -5.26 -4.59 -0.02
CA ILE A 8 -4.47 -4.38 1.20
C ILE A 8 -5.32 -3.52 2.13
N GLU A 9 -5.79 -4.10 3.23
CA GLU A 9 -6.55 -3.39 4.24
C GLU A 9 -5.63 -2.65 5.22
N SER A 10 -6.01 -1.43 5.59
CA SER A 10 -5.31 -0.69 6.65
C SER A 10 -5.61 -1.33 8.00
N LYS A 11 -4.56 -1.59 8.78
CA LYS A 11 -4.69 -2.10 10.16
C LYS A 11 -5.05 -1.01 11.17
N VAL A 12 -5.01 0.26 10.76
CA VAL A 12 -5.30 1.43 11.60
C VAL A 12 -6.30 2.34 10.93
N SER A 13 -7.17 2.97 11.73
CA SER A 13 -7.93 4.14 11.30
C SER A 13 -7.01 5.36 11.26
N GLY A 14 -7.27 6.30 10.36
CA GLY A 14 -6.47 7.50 10.23
C GLY A 14 -6.63 8.18 8.87
N ARG A 15 -5.79 9.17 8.62
CA ARG A 15 -5.74 9.92 7.35
C ARG A 15 -4.49 9.56 6.56
N VAL A 16 -4.66 9.24 5.28
CA VAL A 16 -3.52 9.04 4.35
C VAL A 16 -2.83 10.38 4.13
N ILE A 17 -1.59 10.51 4.57
CA ILE A 17 -0.80 11.73 4.42
C ILE A 17 0.14 11.66 3.21
N ARG A 18 0.57 10.46 2.80
CA ARG A 18 1.34 10.25 1.56
C ARG A 18 1.09 8.88 0.93
N VAL A 19 1.16 8.86 -0.41
CA VAL A 19 1.26 7.64 -1.23
C VAL A 19 2.72 7.48 -1.64
N LEU A 20 3.30 6.31 -1.40
CA LEU A 20 4.74 6.03 -1.58
C LEU A 20 5.03 5.09 -2.77
N ALA A 21 3.99 4.55 -3.40
CA ALA A 21 4.09 3.70 -4.57
C ALA A 21 3.20 4.23 -5.69
N GLU A 22 3.69 4.15 -6.93
CA GLU A 22 2.95 4.53 -8.12
C GLU A 22 2.20 3.33 -8.72
N ASN A 23 1.16 3.61 -9.49
CA ASN A 23 0.39 2.55 -10.15
C ASN A 23 1.27 1.80 -11.17
N GLY A 24 1.28 0.47 -11.09
CA GLY A 24 2.10 -0.39 -11.95
C GLY A 24 3.58 -0.49 -11.52
N GLN A 25 3.99 0.21 -10.46
CA GLN A 25 5.32 0.07 -9.88
C GLN A 25 5.45 -1.30 -9.19
N PRO A 26 6.53 -2.07 -9.46
CA PRO A 26 6.83 -3.27 -8.69
C PRO A 26 7.13 -2.93 -7.23
N VAL A 27 6.62 -3.75 -6.31
CA VAL A 27 6.84 -3.59 -4.87
C VAL A 27 7.35 -4.89 -4.24
N GLU A 28 8.15 -4.75 -3.19
CA GLU A 28 8.71 -5.89 -2.44
C GLU A 28 7.97 -6.15 -1.13
N TYR A 29 8.16 -7.34 -0.56
CA TYR A 29 7.58 -7.66 0.74
C TYR A 29 8.11 -6.73 1.82
N GLY A 30 7.20 -6.12 2.60
CA GLY A 30 7.54 -5.17 3.65
C GLY A 30 7.80 -3.75 3.16
N GLN A 31 7.73 -3.49 1.84
CA GLN A 31 7.85 -2.14 1.31
C GLN A 31 6.65 -1.27 1.77
N PRO A 32 6.91 -0.07 2.33
CA PRO A 32 5.83 0.86 2.67
C PRO A 32 5.10 1.38 1.44
N LEU A 33 3.77 1.35 1.46
CA LEU A 33 2.92 1.84 0.35
C LEU A 33 2.23 3.16 0.66
N PHE A 34 1.80 3.35 1.90
CA PHE A 34 1.09 4.53 2.37
C PHE A 34 1.63 4.97 3.72
N LEU A 35 1.66 6.28 3.94
CA LEU A 35 1.90 6.86 5.26
C LEU A 35 0.55 7.34 5.81
N VAL A 36 0.18 6.84 6.98
CA VAL A 36 -1.10 7.13 7.64
C VAL A 36 -0.84 7.82 8.98
N GLU A 37 -1.54 8.92 9.22
CA GLU A 37 -1.62 9.61 10.52
C GLU A 37 -2.86 9.08 11.27
N PRO A 38 -2.71 8.40 12.42
CA PRO A 38 -3.83 7.85 13.21
C PRO A 38 -4.83 8.89 13.69
#